data_AF-A0A2V6LDH8-F1
#
_entry.id   AF-A0A2V6LDH8-F1
#
_cell.length_a   1.000
_cell.length_b   1.000
_cell.length_c   1.000
_cell.angle_alpha   90.00
_cell.angle_beta   90.00
_cell.angle_gamma   90.00
#
_symmetry.space_group_name_H-M   'P 1'
#
loop_
_entity.id
_entity.type
_entity.pdbx_description
1 polymer ?
#
loop_
_entity_poly.entity_id
_entity_poly.type
_entity_poly.pdbx_seq_one_letter_code
_entity_poly.pdbx_strand_id
1 'polypeptide(L)' 'HRDGVLSAPLWGEIERTMSDFIAYPGLQQWWKTRKHSHTEEFGHVVDAIIAKDEKPTAYSAYDLKKTVLPKGN' A
#
# COMPACT_ATOMS: atom_id res chain seq x y z
N HIS A 1 11.72 -5.29 17.07
CA HIS A 1 13.12 -5.40 16.63
C HIS A 1 13.08 -5.59 15.12
N ARG A 2 13.78 -4.75 14.35
CA ARG A 2 13.79 -4.81 12.87
C ARG A 2 15.02 -5.63 12.50
N ASP A 3 14.89 -6.94 12.62
CA ASP A 3 16.01 -7.88 12.50
C ASP A 3 16.27 -8.18 11.02
N GLY A 4 16.87 -7.21 10.34
CA GLY A 4 17.14 -7.27 8.91
C GLY A 4 18.34 -6.42 8.51
N VAL A 5 18.73 -6.55 7.24
CA VAL A 5 19.89 -5.85 6.64
C VAL A 5 19.69 -4.34 6.56
N LEU A 6 18.45 -3.86 6.71
CA LEU A 6 18.10 -2.46 6.51
C LEU A 6 18.23 -1.64 7.80
N SER A 7 18.77 -0.45 7.66
CA SER A 7 18.83 0.53 8.75
C SER A 7 17.42 0.96 9.18
N ALA A 8 17.29 1.45 10.42
CA ALA A 8 16.01 1.91 10.93
C ALA A 8 15.33 3.01 10.08
N PRO A 9 16.06 4.01 9.52
CA PRO A 9 15.47 4.98 8.60
C PRO A 9 14.90 4.33 7.33
N LEU A 10 15.65 3.42 6.72
CA LEU A 10 15.25 2.75 5.48
C LEU A 10 14.03 1.85 5.70
N TRP A 11 13.91 1.23 6.88
CA TRP A 11 12.71 0.50 7.24
C TRP A 11 11.49 1.41 7.39
N GLY A 12 11.67 2.62 7.93
CA GLY A 12 10.61 3.63 7.99
C GLY A 12 10.15 4.10 6.61
N GLU A 13 11.06 4.19 5.64
CA GLU A 13 10.71 4.53 4.25
C GLU A 13 9.87 3.43 3.57
N ILE A 14 10.23 2.16 3.80
CA ILE A 14 9.46 1.02 3.29
C ILE A 14 8.06 1.00 3.92
N GLU A 15 7.97 1.15 5.25
CA GLU A 15 6.69 1.20 5.97
C GLU A 15 5.79 2.35 5.45
N ARG A 16 6.36 3.55 5.25
CA ARG A 16 5.63 4.70 4.70
C ARG A 16 5.14 4.44 3.29
N THR A 17 6.00 3.90 2.43
CA THR A 17 5.67 3.61 1.03
C THR A 17 4.56 2.56 0.95
N MET A 18 4.67 1.47 1.72
CA MET A 18 3.63 0.43 1.79
C MET A 18 2.31 0.99 2.32
N SER A 19 2.35 1.84 3.35
CA SER A 19 1.14 2.46 3.91
C SER A 19 0.42 3.32 2.88
N ASP A 20 1.17 4.11 2.12
CA ASP A 20 0.64 4.97 1.06
C ASP A 20 -0.05 4.15 -0.05
N PHE A 21 0.58 3.06 -0.53
CA PHE A 21 -0.05 2.20 -1.53
C PHE A 21 -1.33 1.53 -1.02
N ILE A 22 -1.32 1.02 0.21
CA ILE A 22 -2.48 0.33 0.83
C ILE A 22 -3.65 1.28 1.06
N ALA A 23 -3.39 2.57 1.25
CA ALA A 23 -4.44 3.59 1.38
C ALA A 23 -5.27 3.80 0.11
N TYR A 24 -4.84 3.34 -1.07
CA TYR A 24 -5.65 3.44 -2.28
C TYR A 24 -6.88 2.51 -2.25
N PRO A 25 -8.10 3.02 -2.59
CA PRO A 25 -9.33 2.23 -2.54
C PRO A 25 -9.28 0.93 -3.35
N GLY A 26 -8.63 0.94 -4.51
CA GLY A 26 -8.48 -0.26 -5.35
C GLY A 26 -7.68 -1.37 -4.65
N LEU A 27 -6.63 -1.00 -3.91
CA LEU A 27 -5.84 -1.99 -3.18
C LEU A 27 -6.59 -2.52 -1.95
N GLN A 28 -7.35 -1.67 -1.26
CA GLN A 28 -8.22 -2.10 -0.17
C GLN A 28 -9.33 -3.06 -0.65
N GLN A 29 -9.92 -2.81 -1.83
CA GLN A 29 -10.91 -3.71 -2.42
C GLN A 29 -10.28 -5.06 -2.80
N TRP A 30 -9.11 -5.04 -3.43
CA TRP A 30 -8.33 -6.25 -3.72
C TRP A 30 -8.03 -7.03 -2.43
N TRP A 31 -7.57 -6.35 -1.39
CA TRP A 31 -7.24 -6.93 -0.10
C TRP A 31 -8.42 -7.68 0.53
N LYS A 32 -9.63 -7.08 0.53
CA LYS A 32 -10.86 -7.72 1.05
C LYS A 32 -11.13 -9.10 0.43
N THR A 33 -10.76 -9.29 -0.83
CA THR A 33 -10.98 -10.55 -1.55
C THR A 33 -9.83 -11.56 -1.41
N ARG A 34 -8.62 -11.12 -1.02
CA ARG A 34 -7.40 -11.96 -1.06
C ARG A 34 -6.66 -12.09 0.27
N LYS A 35 -7.12 -11.45 1.34
CA LYS A 35 -6.46 -11.55 2.66
C LYS A 35 -6.32 -12.99 3.15
N HIS A 36 -7.26 -13.87 2.80
CA HIS A 36 -7.25 -15.29 3.17
C HIS A 36 -6.08 -16.08 2.56
N SER A 37 -5.41 -15.56 1.53
CA SER A 37 -4.23 -16.18 0.91
C SER A 37 -2.91 -15.82 1.59
N HIS A 38 -2.94 -15.01 2.66
CA HIS A 38 -1.75 -14.53 3.37
C HIS A 38 -1.73 -15.06 4.81
N THR A 39 -0.57 -14.96 5.47
CA THR A 39 -0.47 -15.32 6.89
C THR A 39 -1.28 -14.35 7.75
N GLU A 40 -1.69 -14.81 8.92
CA GLU A 40 -2.48 -14.00 9.84
C GLU A 40 -1.71 -12.75 10.29
N GLU A 41 -0.41 -12.88 10.56
CA GLU A 41 0.45 -11.78 10.99
C GLU A 41 0.56 -10.69 9.91
N PHE A 42 0.73 -11.10 8.65
CA PHE A 42 0.72 -10.15 7.53
C PHE A 42 -0.65 -9.49 7.39
N GLY A 43 -1.71 -10.27 7.59
CA GLY A 43 -3.08 -9.77 7.56
C GLY A 43 -3.32 -8.65 8.57
N HIS A 44 -2.89 -8.85 9.81
CA HIS A 44 -2.99 -7.85 10.88
C HIS A 44 -2.23 -6.57 10.55
N VAL A 45 -1.05 -6.67 9.93
CA VAL A 45 -0.28 -5.49 9.51
C VAL A 45 -1.04 -4.67 8.46
N VAL A 46 -1.59 -5.33 7.43
CA VAL A 46 -2.34 -4.63 6.37
C VAL A 46 -3.65 -4.04 6.92
N ASP A 47 -4.40 -4.79 7.74
CA ASP A 47 -5.63 -4.31 8.35
C ASP A 47 -5.37 -3.09 9.26
N ALA A 48 -4.27 -3.09 10.01
CA ALA A 48 -3.85 -1.94 10.82
C ALA A 48 -3.48 -0.71 9.98
N ILE A 49 -2.90 -0.89 8.80
CA ILE A 49 -2.61 0.21 7.87
C ILE A 49 -3.92 0.79 7.31
N ILE A 50 -4.84 -0.08 6.86
CA ILE A 50 -6.15 0.36 6.32
C ILE A 50 -6.94 1.12 7.38
N ALA A 51 -6.91 0.68 8.64
CA ALA A 51 -7.63 1.32 9.74
C ALA A 51 -7.17 2.76 10.05
N LYS A 52 -5.97 3.16 9.62
CA LYS A 52 -5.49 4.54 9.79
C LYS A 52 -6.19 5.53 8.86
N ASP A 53 -6.84 5.04 7.79
CA ASP A 53 -7.58 5.85 6.81
C ASP A 53 -6.79 7.06 6.28
N GLU A 54 -5.48 6.87 6.07
CA GLU A 54 -4.61 7.92 5.55
C GLU A 54 -4.94 8.22 4.08
N LYS A 55 -4.77 9.47 3.67
CA LYS A 55 -4.94 9.84 2.26
C LYS A 55 -3.69 9.46 1.47
N PRO A 56 -3.83 8.66 0.41
CA PRO A 56 -2.67 8.25 -0.35
C PRO A 56 -2.11 9.41 -1.19
N THR A 57 -0.79 9.53 -1.22
CA THR A 57 -0.03 10.58 -1.89
C THR A 57 0.95 10.10 -2.96
N ALA A 58 1.16 8.78 -3.09
CA ALA A 58 2.20 8.22 -3.96
C ALA A 58 2.07 8.69 -5.41
N TYR A 59 0.83 8.81 -5.88
CA TYR A 59 0.53 9.29 -7.24
C TYR A 59 0.21 10.80 -7.33
N SER A 60 0.29 11.57 -6.24
CA SER A 60 -0.05 13.00 -6.25
C SER A 60 0.89 13.83 -7.15
N ALA A 61 2.11 13.35 -7.39
CA ALA A 61 3.06 13.98 -8.31
C ALA A 61 2.74 13.73 -9.80
N TYR A 62 1.85 12.78 -10.11
CA TYR A 62 1.52 12.41 -11.49
C TYR A 62 0.24 13.12 -11.95
N ASP A 63 0.28 13.70 -13.14
CA ASP A 63 -0.92 14.18 -13.83
C ASP A 63 -1.67 12.99 -14.43
N LEU A 64 -2.55 12.37 -13.63
CA LEU A 64 -3.33 11.20 -14.01
C LEU A 64 -4.25 11.45 -15.23
N LYS A 65 -4.47 12.71 -15.64
CA LYS A 65 -5.22 13.05 -16.86
C LYS A 65 -4.37 12.93 -18.13
N LYS A 66 -3.05 12.97 -18.02
CA LYS A 66 -2.11 12.76 -19.14
C LYS A 66 -1.77 11.29 -19.34
N THR A 67 -1.97 10.44 -18.33
CA THR A 67 -1.87 8.99 -18.46
C THR A 67 -3.16 8.44 -19.07
N VAL A 68 -3.34 8.63 -20.38
CA VAL A 68 -4.43 7.99 -21.13
C VAL A 68 -4.20 6.48 -21.07
N LEU A 69 -5.06 5.76 -20.35
CA LEU A 69 -5.14 4.31 -20.49
C LEU A 69 -5.47 4.01 -21.96
N PRO A 70 -4.72 3.13 -22.64
CA PRO A 70 -5.09 2.73 -24.01
C PRO A 70 -6.53 2.23 -23.97
N LYS A 71 -7.39 2.82 -24.80
CA LYS A 71 -8.75 2.30 -25.02
C LYS A 71 -8.58 0.84 -25.42
N GLY A 72 -9.06 -0.07 -24.57
CA GLY A 72 -9.14 -1.48 -24.91
C GLY A 72 -10.01 -1.65 -26.15
N ASN A 73 -9.47 -2.38 -27.14
CA ASN A 73 -10.21 -2.87 -28.31
C ASN A 73 -11.29 -3.86 -27.89
#